data_AF-A0A3L6ZHT0-F1
#
_entry.id   AF-A0A3L6ZHT0-F1
#
_cell.length_a   1.000
_cell.length_b   1.000
_cell.length_c   1.000
_cell.angle_alpha   90.00
_cell.angle_beta   90.00
_cell.angle_gamma   90.00
#
_symmetry.space_group_name_H-M   'P 1'
#
loop_
_entity.id
_entity.type
_entity.pdbx_description
1 polymer ?
#
loop_
_entity_poly.entity_id
_entity_poly.type
_entity_poly.pdbx_seq_one_letter_code
_entity_poly.pdbx_strand_id
1 'polypeptide(L)'
;MDERNEGAWLEAITLFQSVRDADHDAAARLLRTSSDPEAVMLNLLRMLGVYLRGEAPDKLDHFIAASHRAGPPPSPPFPPLT
;
A
#
# COMPACT_ATOMS: atom_id res chain seq x y z
N MET A 1 18.18 7.17 17.25
CA MET A 1 17.12 6.82 16.28
C MET A 1 16.23 5.82 16.99
N ASP A 2 14.92 6.03 17.03
CA ASP A 2 14.00 5.13 17.76
C ASP A 2 13.87 3.82 16.98
N GLU A 3 14.25 2.69 17.57
CA GLU A 3 14.25 1.36 16.93
C GLU A 3 12.87 0.99 16.37
N ARG A 4 11.78 1.46 17.02
CA ARG A 4 10.42 1.26 16.51
C ARG A 4 10.16 2.02 15.21
N ASN A 5 10.71 3.22 15.08
CA ASN A 5 10.57 4.02 13.86
C ASN A 5 11.39 3.43 12.71
N GLU A 6 12.56 2.84 13.00
CA GLU A 6 13.37 2.13 12.02
C GLU A 6 12.70 0.83 11.55
N GLY A 7 12.12 0.05 12.47
CA GLY A 7 11.34 -1.15 12.13
C GLY A 7 10.16 -0.85 11.19
N ALA A 8 9.36 0.16 11.53
CA ALA A 8 8.23 0.58 10.69
C ALA A 8 8.67 1.11 9.32
N TRP A 9 9.87 1.68 9.21
CA TRP A 9 10.43 2.11 7.92
C TRP A 9 10.80 0.92 7.02
N LEU A 10 11.47 -0.10 7.58
CA LEU A 10 11.84 -1.31 6.85
C LEU A 10 10.62 -2.13 6.42
N GLU A 11 9.61 -2.21 7.28
CA GLU A 11 8.33 -2.85 6.94
C GLU A 11 7.63 -2.07 5.80
N ALA A 12 7.65 -0.74 5.81
CA ALA A 12 7.07 0.04 4.71
C ALA A 12 7.78 -0.22 3.37
N ILE A 13 9.10 -0.39 3.37
CA ILE A 13 9.86 -0.75 2.15
C ILE A 13 9.41 -2.13 1.65
N THR A 14 9.29 -3.10 2.56
CA THR A 14 8.80 -4.45 2.23
C THR A 14 7.38 -4.38 1.67
N LEU A 15 6.50 -3.57 2.27
CA LEU A 15 5.14 -3.36 1.79
C LEU A 15 5.13 -2.81 0.36
N PHE A 16 5.97 -1.81 0.07
CA PHE A 16 6.09 -1.25 -1.27
C PHE A 16 6.54 -2.29 -2.30
N GLN A 17 7.49 -3.15 -1.94
CA GLN A 17 7.95 -4.24 -2.80
C GLN A 17 6.83 -5.24 -3.11
N SER A 18 6.07 -5.66 -2.09
CA SER A 18 4.93 -6.57 -2.28
C SER A 18 3.85 -5.96 -3.20
N VAL A 19 3.55 -4.67 -3.02
CA VAL A 19 2.58 -3.95 -3.89
C VAL A 19 3.09 -3.86 -5.33
N ARG A 20 4.37 -3.53 -5.53
CA ARG A 20 5.00 -3.49 -6.86
C ARG A 20 4.90 -4.85 -7.57
N ASP A 21 5.07 -5.93 -6.81
CA ASP A 21 5.07 -7.30 -7.33
C ASP A 21 3.65 -7.90 -7.39
N ALA A 22 2.62 -7.10 -7.10
CA ALA A 22 1.20 -7.48 -7.03
C ALA A 22 0.88 -8.62 -6.03
N ASP A 23 1.75 -8.83 -5.04
CA ASP A 23 1.56 -9.80 -3.95
C ASP A 23 0.73 -9.19 -2.81
N HIS A 24 -0.58 -9.13 -3.05
CA HIS A 24 -1.54 -8.57 -2.10
C HIS A 24 -1.65 -9.40 -0.81
N ASP A 25 -1.39 -10.71 -0.88
CA ASP A 25 -1.42 -11.60 0.28
C ASP A 25 -0.24 -11.36 1.22
N ALA A 26 0.97 -11.17 0.67
CA ALA A 26 2.14 -10.79 1.43
C ALA A 26 1.97 -9.38 2.05
N ALA A 27 1.46 -8.42 1.28
CA ALA A 27 1.17 -7.08 1.76
C ALA A 27 0.17 -7.08 2.93
N ALA A 28 -0.95 -7.81 2.79
CA ALA A 28 -1.97 -7.93 3.82
C ALA A 28 -1.44 -8.68 5.07
N ARG A 29 -0.62 -9.72 4.86
CA ARG A 29 0.01 -10.45 5.96
C ARG A 29 0.95 -9.56 6.76
N LEU A 30 1.81 -8.79 6.09
CA LEU A 30 2.75 -7.88 6.72
C LEU A 30 2.02 -6.87 7.61
N LEU A 31 0.99 -6.20 7.09
CA LEU A 31 0.19 -5.24 7.86
C LEU A 31 -0.51 -5.88 9.07
N ARG A 32 -0.99 -7.11 8.94
CA ARG A 32 -1.63 -7.83 10.04
C ARG A 32 -0.66 -8.23 11.15
N THR A 33 0.61 -8.47 10.82
CA THR A 33 1.63 -8.91 11.79
C THR A 33 2.53 -7.79 12.30
N SER A 34 2.48 -6.61 11.69
CA SER A 34 3.25 -5.44 12.12
C SER A 34 2.86 -5.02 13.54
N SER A 35 3.84 -4.59 14.33
CA SER A 35 3.59 -4.00 15.65
C SER A 35 3.01 -2.59 15.58
N ASP A 36 3.15 -1.90 14.44
CA ASP A 36 2.63 -0.55 14.21
C ASP A 36 2.24 -0.38 12.72
N PRO A 37 1.12 -0.97 12.29
CA PRO A 37 0.68 -0.92 10.90
C PRO A 37 0.36 0.51 10.44
N GLU A 38 -0.02 1.41 11.35
CA GLU A 38 -0.29 2.80 11.03
C GLU A 38 1.00 3.53 10.63
N ALA A 39 2.07 3.37 11.41
CA ALA A 39 3.37 3.95 11.07
C ALA A 39 3.92 3.38 9.75
N VAL A 40 3.75 2.08 9.49
CA VAL A 40 4.12 1.45 8.23
C VAL A 40 3.38 2.09 7.05
N MET A 41 2.06 2.26 7.15
CA MET A 41 1.25 2.90 6.11
C MET A 41 1.62 4.37 5.90
N LEU A 42 1.87 5.13 6.96
CA LEU A 42 2.34 6.52 6.86
C LEU A 42 3.70 6.60 6.16
N ASN A 43 4.61 5.68 6.45
CA ASN A 43 5.92 5.60 5.78
C ASN A 43 5.79 5.22 4.30
N LEU A 44 4.87 4.31 3.96
CA LEU A 44 4.53 4.01 2.56
C LEU A 44 4.03 5.27 1.83
N LEU A 45 3.10 6.02 2.42
CA LEU A 45 2.57 7.26 1.83
C LEU A 45 3.68 8.31 1.63
N ARG A 46 4.65 8.41 2.54
CA ARG A 46 5.82 9.29 2.38
C ARG A 46 6.67 8.88 1.18
N MET A 47 6.94 7.58 1.00
CA MET A 47 7.69 7.08 -0.17
C MET A 47 6.94 7.34 -1.48
N LEU A 48 5.63 7.07 -1.51
CA LEU A 48 4.79 7.38 -2.67
C LEU A 48 4.82 8.88 -2.96
N GLY A 49 4.75 9.73 -1.94
CA GLY A 49 4.86 11.18 -2.11
C GLY A 49 6.20 11.63 -2.71
N VAL A 50 7.30 10.92 -2.45
CA VAL A 50 8.60 11.19 -3.10
C VAL A 50 8.59 10.70 -4.54
N TYR A 51 8.12 9.48 -4.78
CA TYR A 51 8.06 8.88 -6.12
C TYR A 51 7.18 9.71 -7.07
N LEU A 52 5.97 10.07 -6.65
CA LEU A 52 4.98 10.77 -7.46
C LEU A 52 5.42 12.20 -7.83
N ARG A 53 6.27 12.87 -7.03
CA ARG A 53 6.81 14.19 -7.39
C ARG A 53 7.70 14.17 -8.63
N GLY A 54 8.33 13.04 -8.94
CA GLY A 54 9.19 12.88 -10.10
C GLY A 54 8.45 12.45 -11.37
N GLU A 55 7.16 12.15 -11.27
CA GLU A 55 6.37 11.61 -12.37
C GLU A 55 5.70 12.70 -13.21
N ALA A 56 5.47 12.39 -14.48
CA ALA A 56 4.83 13.31 -15.41
C ALA A 56 3.33 13.48 -15.05
N PRO A 57 2.80 14.73 -15.00
CA PRO A 57 1.41 14.97 -14.58
C PRO A 57 0.36 14.20 -15.40
N ASP A 58 0.56 14.09 -16.70
CA ASP A 58 -0.31 13.37 -17.63
C ASP A 58 -0.38 11.87 -17.34
N LYS A 59 0.73 11.26 -16.90
CA LYS A 59 0.76 9.86 -16.46
C LYS A 59 -0.04 9.65 -15.18
N LEU A 60 0.00 10.61 -14.25
CA LEU A 60 -0.78 10.56 -13.00
C LEU A 60 -2.27 10.70 -13.29
N ASP A 61 -2.67 11.67 -14.12
CA ASP A 61 -4.06 11.88 -14.53
C ASP A 61 -4.63 10.64 -15.24
N HIS A 62 -3.84 10.04 -16.14
CA HIS A 62 -4.23 8.79 -16.81
C HIS A 62 -4.44 7.64 -15.83
N PHE A 63 -3.54 7.47 -14.86
CA PHE A 63 -3.66 6.44 -13.82
C PHE A 63 -4.91 6.63 -12.96
N ILE A 64 -5.23 7.87 -12.55
CA ILE A 64 -6.43 8.18 -11.78
C ILE A 64 -7.70 7.87 -12.59
N ALA A 65 -7.75 8.28 -13.85
CA ALA A 65 -8.89 7.99 -14.74
C ALA A 65 -9.06 6.49 -15.01
N ALA A 66 -7.97 5.73 -15.12
CA ALA A 66 -8.03 4.27 -15.23
C ALA A 66 -8.56 3.63 -13.92
N SER A 67 -8.10 4.12 -12.77
CA SER A 67 -8.54 3.61 -11.45
C SER A 67 -10.03 3.83 -11.21
N HIS A 68 -10.56 5.00 -11.59
CA HIS A 68 -12.02 5.25 -11.52
C HIS A 68 -12.84 4.29 -12.40
N ARG A 69 -12.31 3.92 -13.57
CA ARG A 69 -12.98 2.98 -14.48
C ARG A 69 -12.93 1.54 -13.98
N ALA A 70 -11.83 1.14 -13.32
CA ALA A 70 -11.70 -0.19 -12.74
C ALA A 70 -12.66 -0.40 -11.56
N GLY A 71 -12.87 0.64 -10.74
CA GLY A 71 -13.69 0.57 -9.54
C GLY A 71 -13.01 -0.20 -8.39
N PRO A 72 -13.65 -0.29 -7.22
CA PRO A 72 -13.13 -1.10 -6.12
C PRO A 72 -13.13 -2.59 -6.49
N PRO A 73 -12.20 -3.40 -5.94
CA PRO A 73 -12.26 -4.85 -6.10
C PRO A 73 -13.61 -5.38 -5.59
N PRO A 74 -14.17 -6.43 -6.22
CA PRO A 74 -15.45 -6.98 -5.80
C PRO A 74 -15.36 -7.44 -4.34
N SER A 75 -16.37 -7.10 -3.53
CA SER A 75 -16.47 -7.63 -2.17
C SER A 75 -16.49 -9.15 -2.22
N PRO A 76 -15.73 -9.87 -1.36
CA PRO A 76 -15.88 -11.31 -1.24
C PRO A 76 -17.35 -11.61 -0.91
N PRO A 77 -17.93 -12.71 -1.46
CA PRO A 77 -19.30 -13.09 -1.16
C PRO A 77 -19.44 -13.22 0.36
N PHE A 78 -20.47 -12.59 0.92
CA PHE A 78 -20.82 -12.76 2.33
C PHE A 78 -20.91 -14.26 2.65
N PRO A 79 -20.28 -14.75 3.72
CA PRO A 79 -20.52 -16.13 4.14
C PRO A 79 -22.01 -16.28 4.48
N PRO A 80 -22.65 -17.41 4.12
CA PRO A 80 -24.05 -17.64 4.45
C PRO A 80 -24.22 -17.62 5.97
N LEU A 81 -25.28 -16.97 6.45
CA LEU A 81 -25.72 -17.06 7.84
C LEU A 81 -26.18 -18.50 8.09
N THR A 82 -25.37 -19.27 8.81
CA THR A 82 -25.72 -20.62 9.33
C THR A 82 -25.75 -20.59 10.84
#